data_AF-A0A8J8FVS8-F1
#
_entry.id   AF-A0A8J8FVS8-F1
#
_cell.length_a   1.000
_cell.length_b   1.000
_cell.length_c   1.000
_cell.angle_alpha   90.00
_cell.angle_beta   90.00
_cell.angle_gamma   90.00
#
_symmetry.space_group_name_H-M   'P 1'
#
loop_
_entity.id
_entity.type
_entity.pdbx_description
1 polymer ?
#
loop_
_entity_poly.entity_id
_entity_poly.type
_entity_poly.pdbx_seq_one_letter_code
_entity_poly.pdbx_strand_id
1 'polypeptide(L)'
;MIRNQSQSNKYILDTNFFISGFEKNPSDFNAFLKITNELGIELYVSNLIIQEIRWYLRRRVKEPVQIVRVALKDIRDFRNNFKNDESDLPHLNDLSNIILAQELGGVVVSSDLKLVKACEIVKTPVLISSSFAFLLKNMSTKKEHSDLFEKLYDTILSDEISHSVGRSQLYDPVARIKKIQEHALGVLQNITKPIVIQVEPARDKYHLLDEENSLIELMNEIEFEFPNYLEQLERGELEVLRLELGEVYTALSDLSLELRVALMDKDSYTEELAVRLKARVLYLLSVVEFTLLDFEKLEGHLNIITEISSLYPKLVSDIFMDIHLLRMVYFLVTDNHERLKGYYSEKFLFLCERQERIDLVRLTRAVILASTVMESGLIDKRAIIDGKDEISLIIQIGYILLQMKQFEHALLILLQSHYLAVNLGDHILAKDTLELLVILHYSVKEKCTEEIYQGIEDLKELGVFELPVISIADMVELQRMITPDFVPVDDLSVILQDWFYIYHSGTMVKEGEIFSFILLKNPYYSPRIALLLRSQFSSYDISPGRQIKIFEGNVKTSIPKVSTVDGYPIDILMEVEEKNTKYIFRGPFGMKLIL
;
A
#
# COMPACT_ATOMS: atom_id res chain seq x y z
N MET A 1 53.52 21.04 -9.27
CA MET A 1 52.40 21.87 -9.77
C MET A 1 51.13 21.39 -9.09
N ILE A 2 50.68 22.11 -8.06
CA ILE A 2 49.46 21.81 -7.30
C ILE A 2 48.32 22.48 -8.05
N ARG A 3 47.39 21.70 -8.62
CA ARG A 3 46.14 22.23 -9.19
C ARG A 3 45.19 22.53 -8.03
N ASN A 4 44.85 23.81 -7.85
CA ASN A 4 43.79 24.29 -6.98
C ASN A 4 42.46 23.59 -7.34
N GLN A 5 41.87 22.82 -6.43
CA GLN A 5 40.48 22.39 -6.53
C GLN A 5 39.59 23.55 -6.09
N SER A 6 38.95 24.22 -7.04
CA SER A 6 37.80 25.09 -6.76
C SER A 6 36.66 24.21 -6.26
N GLN A 7 36.08 24.49 -5.08
CA GLN A 7 34.83 23.85 -4.67
C GLN A 7 33.76 24.13 -5.74
N SER A 8 33.15 23.07 -6.27
CA SER A 8 32.08 23.17 -7.25
C SER A 8 30.77 23.51 -6.53
N ASN A 9 30.02 24.48 -7.04
CA ASN A 9 28.66 24.77 -6.58
C ASN A 9 27.61 23.87 -7.24
N LYS A 10 28.04 22.88 -8.04
CA LYS A 10 27.18 21.98 -8.81
C LYS A 10 27.15 20.61 -8.16
N TYR A 11 25.96 20.17 -7.75
CA TYR A 11 25.76 18.88 -7.09
C TYR A 11 24.82 18.01 -7.90
N ILE A 12 25.22 16.76 -8.14
CA ILE A 12 24.46 15.76 -8.88
C ILE A 12 23.80 14.84 -7.86
N LEU A 13 22.48 14.88 -7.76
CA LEU A 13 21.74 14.14 -6.74
C LEU A 13 21.33 12.75 -7.25
N ASP A 14 21.60 11.73 -6.43
CA ASP A 14 21.21 10.34 -6.65
C ASP A 14 19.76 10.06 -6.19
N THR A 15 19.14 8.98 -6.67
CA THR A 15 17.76 8.57 -6.31
C THR A 15 17.59 8.45 -4.80
N ASN A 16 18.57 7.88 -4.11
CA ASN A 16 18.53 7.67 -2.66
C ASN A 16 18.47 8.98 -1.86
N PHE A 17 19.01 10.07 -2.38
CA PHE A 17 18.93 11.38 -1.72
C PHE A 17 17.47 11.85 -1.63
N PHE A 18 16.69 11.61 -2.68
CA PHE A 18 15.27 11.97 -2.74
C PHE A 18 14.42 11.07 -1.86
N ILE A 19 14.67 9.77 -1.91
CA ILE A 19 13.94 8.76 -1.13
C ILE A 19 14.15 9.03 0.37
N SER A 20 15.40 8.98 0.85
CA SER A 20 15.71 9.14 2.28
C SER A 20 15.43 10.55 2.80
N GLY A 21 15.57 11.57 1.95
CA GLY A 21 15.39 12.96 2.36
C GLY A 21 13.93 13.42 2.39
N PHE A 22 13.10 12.95 1.45
CA PHE A 22 11.85 13.64 1.12
C PHE A 22 10.66 12.73 0.80
N GLU A 23 10.81 11.40 0.76
CA GLU A 23 9.67 10.50 0.50
C GLU A 23 8.58 10.61 1.58
N LYS A 24 8.99 10.67 2.85
CA LYS A 24 8.07 10.78 4.00
C LYS A 24 7.45 12.18 4.15
N ASN A 25 8.17 13.23 3.74
CA ASN A 25 7.72 14.62 3.84
C ASN A 25 8.06 15.41 2.56
N PRO A 26 7.32 15.20 1.45
CA PRO A 26 7.62 15.86 0.17
C PRO A 26 7.48 17.39 0.20
N SER A 27 6.76 17.95 1.18
CA SER A 27 6.64 19.40 1.43
C SER A 27 7.97 20.08 1.70
N ASP A 28 8.88 19.39 2.39
CA ASP A 28 10.14 19.96 2.87
C ASP A 28 11.12 20.18 1.72
N PHE A 29 10.89 19.50 0.59
CA PHE A 29 11.69 19.66 -0.62
C PHE A 29 11.61 21.08 -1.21
N ASN A 30 10.44 21.71 -1.18
CA ASN A 30 10.27 23.08 -1.69
C ASN A 30 11.06 24.09 -0.83
N ALA A 31 11.05 23.89 0.49
CA ALA A 31 11.84 24.70 1.41
C ALA A 31 13.34 24.46 1.20
N PHE A 32 13.75 23.19 1.04
CA PHE A 32 15.12 22.81 0.71
C PHE A 32 15.63 23.54 -0.54
N LEU A 33 14.88 23.50 -1.65
CA LEU A 33 15.24 24.14 -2.92
C LEU A 33 15.37 25.66 -2.82
N LYS A 34 14.41 26.30 -2.14
CA LYS A 34 14.44 27.74 -1.92
C LYS A 34 15.73 28.13 -1.19
N ILE A 35 16.10 27.36 -0.17
CA ILE A 35 17.29 27.63 0.62
C ILE A 35 18.56 27.32 -0.18
N THR A 36 18.64 26.22 -0.93
CA THR A 36 19.81 25.90 -1.76
C THR A 36 20.03 26.95 -2.86
N ASN A 37 18.95 27.47 -3.44
CA ASN A 37 19.02 28.59 -4.39
C ASN A 37 19.53 29.88 -3.72
N GLU A 38 19.06 30.20 -2.50
CA GLU A 38 19.58 31.32 -1.70
C GLU A 38 21.09 31.16 -1.37
N LEU A 39 21.57 29.91 -1.24
CA LEU A 39 22.98 29.58 -1.02
C LEU A 39 23.83 29.57 -2.31
N GLY A 40 23.23 29.79 -3.48
CA GLY A 40 23.93 29.79 -4.78
C GLY A 40 24.37 28.39 -5.22
N ILE A 41 23.65 27.35 -4.79
CA ILE A 41 23.93 25.95 -5.10
C ILE A 41 23.08 25.51 -6.28
N GLU A 42 23.71 24.92 -7.28
CA GLU A 42 23.05 24.36 -8.46
C GLU A 42 22.90 22.86 -8.29
N LEU A 43 21.65 22.38 -8.36
CA LEU A 43 21.31 20.96 -8.25
C LEU A 43 21.02 20.40 -9.64
N TYR A 44 21.58 19.24 -9.92
CA TYR A 44 21.47 18.52 -11.20
C TYR A 44 21.02 17.08 -10.96
N VAL A 45 20.23 16.54 -11.88
CA VAL A 45 19.82 15.13 -11.87
C VAL A 45 19.82 14.60 -13.29
N SER A 46 20.18 13.34 -13.49
CA SER A 46 20.07 12.72 -14.81
C SER A 46 18.62 12.34 -15.14
N ASN A 47 18.29 12.27 -16.43
CA ASN A 47 16.97 11.79 -16.86
C ASN A 47 16.66 10.35 -16.43
N LEU A 48 17.67 9.52 -16.12
CA LEU A 48 17.48 8.14 -15.66
C LEU A 48 17.16 8.09 -14.16
N ILE A 49 17.82 8.92 -13.36
CA ILE A 49 17.53 9.05 -11.93
C ILE A 49 16.13 9.64 -11.69
N ILE A 50 15.75 10.66 -12.48
CA ILE A 50 14.38 11.19 -12.44
C ILE A 50 13.34 10.10 -12.69
N GLN A 51 13.65 9.11 -13.53
CA GLN A 51 12.73 8.00 -13.83
C GLN A 51 12.58 6.99 -12.69
N GLU A 52 13.52 6.95 -11.74
CA GLU A 52 13.44 6.09 -10.55
C GLU A 52 12.69 6.72 -9.38
N ILE A 53 12.57 8.05 -9.36
CA ILE A 53 11.88 8.78 -8.28
C ILE A 53 10.36 8.70 -8.49
N ARG A 54 9.60 8.37 -7.44
CA ARG A 54 8.12 8.35 -7.48
C ARG A 54 7.53 9.66 -8.04
N TRP A 55 6.46 9.57 -8.80
CA TRP A 55 5.90 10.69 -9.58
C TRP A 55 5.61 11.97 -8.75
N TYR A 56 5.06 11.85 -7.53
CA TYR A 56 4.70 13.00 -6.69
C TYR A 56 5.93 13.82 -6.25
N LEU A 57 7.04 13.12 -5.98
CA LEU A 57 8.31 13.76 -5.64
C LEU A 57 8.99 14.27 -6.91
N ARG A 58 8.91 13.51 -8.01
CA ARG A 58 9.42 13.88 -9.34
C ARG A 58 8.89 15.23 -9.82
N ARG A 59 7.60 15.53 -9.65
CA ARG A 59 7.01 16.84 -10.00
C ARG A 59 7.64 18.00 -9.24
N ARG A 60 7.92 17.81 -7.95
CA ARG A 60 8.58 18.82 -7.12
C ARG A 60 10.06 18.99 -7.48
N VAL A 61 10.70 17.94 -8.01
CA VAL A 61 12.09 17.94 -8.50
C VAL A 61 12.24 18.53 -9.90
N LYS A 62 11.24 18.38 -10.78
CA LYS A 62 11.34 18.72 -12.21
C LYS A 62 11.50 20.20 -12.52
N GLU A 63 10.82 21.10 -11.81
CA GLU A 63 10.89 22.54 -12.09
C GLU A 63 12.15 23.24 -11.55
N PRO A 64 12.64 22.93 -10.34
CA PRO A 64 13.73 23.69 -9.71
C PRO A 64 15.12 23.02 -9.80
N VAL A 65 15.22 21.77 -10.28
CA VAL A 65 16.48 21.03 -10.43
C VAL A 65 16.80 20.85 -11.92
N GLN A 66 18.04 21.09 -12.32
CA GLN A 66 18.43 21.00 -13.73
C GLN A 66 18.53 19.54 -14.18
N ILE A 67 17.55 19.09 -14.97
CA ILE A 67 17.55 17.73 -15.53
C ILE A 67 18.43 17.69 -16.78
N VAL A 68 19.46 16.86 -16.75
CA VAL A 68 20.37 16.68 -17.88
C VAL A 68 20.18 15.29 -18.49
N ARG A 69 20.05 15.26 -19.82
CA ARG A 69 19.90 14.02 -20.56
C ARG A 69 21.25 13.38 -20.79
N VAL A 70 21.45 12.16 -20.28
CA VAL A 70 22.61 11.32 -20.54
C VAL A 70 22.21 10.21 -21.51
N ALA A 71 22.95 10.04 -22.62
CA ALA A 71 22.59 9.02 -23.59
C ALA A 71 22.98 7.62 -23.10
N LEU A 72 22.11 6.63 -23.33
CA LEU A 72 22.40 5.23 -22.98
C LEU A 72 23.67 4.68 -23.65
N LYS A 73 24.05 5.24 -24.81
CA LYS A 73 25.29 4.90 -25.49
C LYS A 73 26.50 5.28 -24.65
N ASP A 74 26.52 6.50 -24.10
CA ASP A 74 27.63 7.02 -23.30
C ASP A 74 27.78 6.22 -21.99
N ILE A 75 26.67 5.77 -21.41
CA ILE A 75 26.66 4.88 -20.23
C ILE A 75 27.27 3.52 -20.55
N ARG A 76 26.93 2.94 -21.71
CA ARG A 76 27.49 1.66 -22.15
C ARG A 76 28.98 1.79 -22.47
N ASP A 77 29.37 2.86 -23.15
CA ASP A 77 30.77 3.14 -23.48
C ASP A 77 31.59 3.38 -22.21
N PHE A 78 31.04 4.08 -21.22
CA PHE A 78 31.66 4.24 -19.90
C PHE A 78 31.82 2.90 -19.17
N ARG A 79 30.77 2.08 -19.14
CA ARG A 79 30.79 0.74 -18.52
C ARG A 79 31.85 -0.17 -19.15
N ASN A 80 31.96 -0.17 -20.48
CA ASN A 80 32.94 -1.00 -21.20
C ASN A 80 34.39 -0.56 -20.95
N ASN A 81 34.61 0.72 -20.60
CA ASN A 81 35.93 1.27 -20.30
C ASN A 81 36.29 1.18 -18.80
N PHE A 82 35.36 0.75 -17.94
CA PHE A 82 35.55 0.64 -16.51
C PHE A 82 36.32 -0.65 -16.17
N LYS A 83 37.56 -0.52 -15.67
CA LYS A 83 38.55 -1.61 -15.57
C LYS A 83 38.42 -2.55 -14.36
N ASN A 84 37.22 -2.79 -13.83
CA ASN A 84 37.00 -3.64 -12.64
C ASN A 84 36.08 -4.84 -12.92
N ASP A 85 36.16 -5.86 -12.06
CA ASP A 85 35.29 -7.04 -12.08
C ASP A 85 33.79 -6.65 -12.10
N GLU A 86 32.99 -7.38 -12.90
CA GLU A 86 31.58 -7.06 -13.15
C GLU A 86 30.70 -7.03 -11.87
N SER A 87 31.12 -7.70 -10.79
CA SER A 87 30.35 -7.83 -9.54
C SER A 87 30.31 -6.56 -8.68
N ASP A 88 31.24 -5.61 -8.88
CA ASP A 88 31.40 -4.40 -8.08
C ASP A 88 30.93 -3.11 -8.77
N LEU A 89 30.39 -3.22 -9.98
CA LEU A 89 29.84 -2.07 -10.71
C LEU A 89 28.49 -1.63 -10.11
N PRO A 90 28.24 -0.30 -9.99
CA PRO A 90 26.93 0.23 -9.62
C PRO A 90 25.90 0.01 -10.75
N HIS A 91 24.63 0.28 -10.47
CA HIS A 91 23.57 0.08 -11.47
C HIS A 91 23.74 1.03 -12.67
N LEU A 92 23.14 0.67 -13.80
CA LEU A 92 23.25 1.46 -15.04
C LEU A 92 22.79 2.92 -14.86
N ASN A 93 21.80 3.14 -14.01
CA ASN A 93 21.27 4.48 -13.73
C ASN A 93 22.25 5.28 -12.86
N ASP A 94 22.89 4.66 -11.88
CA ASP A 94 23.96 5.27 -11.06
C ASP A 94 25.17 5.74 -11.89
N LEU A 95 25.53 4.98 -12.94
CA LEU A 95 26.62 5.35 -13.85
C LEU A 95 26.34 6.66 -14.60
N SER A 96 25.06 7.00 -14.81
CA SER A 96 24.69 8.28 -15.41
C SER A 96 25.07 9.49 -14.55
N ASN A 97 25.06 9.34 -13.21
CA ASN A 97 25.48 10.40 -12.29
C ASN A 97 26.98 10.68 -12.39
N ILE A 98 27.79 9.64 -12.60
CA ILE A 98 29.25 9.78 -12.75
C ILE A 98 29.59 10.54 -14.04
N ILE A 99 28.95 10.16 -15.16
CA ILE A 99 29.14 10.82 -16.45
C ILE A 99 28.73 12.27 -16.36
N LEU A 100 27.55 12.54 -15.79
CA LEU A 100 27.04 13.90 -15.63
C LEU A 100 27.97 14.77 -14.78
N ALA A 101 28.51 14.23 -13.69
CA ALA A 101 29.45 14.94 -12.84
C ALA A 101 30.77 15.25 -13.55
N GLN A 102 31.26 14.36 -14.42
CA GLN A 102 32.46 14.61 -15.23
C GLN A 102 32.25 15.70 -16.28
N GLU A 103 31.08 15.72 -16.92
CA GLU A 103 30.71 16.73 -17.92
C GLU A 103 30.56 18.12 -17.29
N LEU A 104 29.91 18.20 -16.13
CA LEU A 104 29.60 19.46 -15.47
C LEU A 104 30.69 19.96 -14.51
N GLY A 105 31.69 19.13 -14.20
CA GLY A 105 32.65 19.39 -13.13
C GLY A 105 31.98 19.48 -11.75
N GLY A 106 30.96 18.66 -11.51
CA GLY A 106 30.15 18.67 -10.30
C GLY A 106 30.55 17.60 -9.27
N VAL A 107 29.85 17.59 -8.14
CA VAL A 107 30.03 16.63 -7.05
C VAL A 107 28.82 15.70 -6.99
N VAL A 108 29.04 14.39 -7.05
CA VAL A 108 27.96 13.41 -6.88
C VAL A 108 27.55 13.34 -5.41
N VAL A 109 26.26 13.33 -5.12
CA VAL A 109 25.70 13.15 -3.77
C VAL A 109 24.94 11.83 -3.73
N SER A 110 25.45 10.84 -3.00
CA SER A 110 24.81 9.53 -2.89
C SER A 110 25.10 8.83 -1.57
N SER A 111 24.15 8.02 -1.12
CA SER A 111 24.26 7.12 0.03
C SER A 111 24.65 5.68 -0.37
N ASP A 112 24.70 5.37 -1.67
CA ASP A 112 25.13 4.07 -2.17
C ASP A 112 26.66 3.97 -2.22
N LEU A 113 27.21 3.02 -1.46
CA LEU A 113 28.64 2.79 -1.39
C LEU A 113 29.24 2.30 -2.70
N LYS A 114 28.49 1.57 -3.54
CA LYS A 114 29.01 1.12 -4.84
C LYS A 114 29.23 2.33 -5.75
N LEU A 115 28.25 3.23 -5.83
CA LEU A 115 28.41 4.50 -6.54
C LEU A 115 29.55 5.36 -5.95
N VAL A 116 29.63 5.51 -4.62
CA VAL A 116 30.71 6.29 -3.97
C VAL A 116 32.10 5.72 -4.30
N LYS A 117 32.29 4.40 -4.21
CA LYS A 117 33.56 3.74 -4.56
C LYS A 117 33.89 3.91 -6.04
N ALA A 118 32.88 3.79 -6.92
CA ALA A 118 33.06 3.97 -8.34
C ALA A 118 33.56 5.40 -8.66
N CYS A 119 32.96 6.43 -8.04
CA CYS A 119 33.40 7.82 -8.14
C CYS A 119 34.86 8.01 -7.70
N GLU A 120 35.28 7.42 -6.57
CA GLU A 120 36.65 7.50 -6.06
C GLU A 120 37.68 6.89 -7.04
N ILE A 121 37.34 5.74 -7.63
CA ILE A 121 38.21 5.04 -8.60
C ILE A 121 38.44 5.93 -9.83
N VAL A 122 37.39 6.55 -10.36
CA VAL A 122 37.47 7.42 -11.54
C VAL A 122 37.82 8.87 -11.21
N LYS A 123 38.10 9.16 -9.94
CA LYS A 123 38.47 10.48 -9.41
C LYS A 123 37.42 11.57 -9.66
N THR A 124 36.14 11.18 -9.68
CA THR A 124 35.02 12.12 -9.67
C THR A 124 34.71 12.51 -8.21
N PRO A 125 34.58 13.81 -7.88
CA PRO A 125 34.22 14.24 -6.53
C PRO A 125 32.87 13.66 -6.09
N VAL A 126 32.81 13.13 -4.87
CA VAL A 126 31.60 12.54 -4.30
C VAL A 126 31.44 12.91 -2.83
N LEU A 127 30.21 13.18 -2.42
CA LEU A 127 29.79 13.37 -1.04
C LEU A 127 28.70 12.37 -0.67
N ILE A 128 28.73 11.96 0.58
CA ILE A 128 27.64 11.18 1.16
C ILE A 128 26.46 12.12 1.43
N SER A 129 25.23 11.65 1.20
CA SER A 129 24.00 12.45 1.32
C SER A 129 23.87 13.17 2.66
N SER A 130 24.12 12.47 3.77
CA SER A 130 24.14 13.09 5.11
C SER A 130 25.22 14.17 5.23
N SER A 131 26.42 13.93 4.71
CA SER A 131 27.51 14.92 4.69
C SER A 131 27.15 16.17 3.87
N PHE A 132 26.38 16.01 2.80
CA PHE A 132 25.87 17.12 2.01
C PHE A 132 24.81 17.94 2.79
N ALA A 133 23.86 17.30 3.47
CA ALA A 133 22.92 18.01 4.35
C ALA A 133 23.65 18.79 5.47
N PHE A 134 24.70 18.20 6.05
CA PHE A 134 25.54 18.86 7.04
C PHE A 134 26.32 20.05 6.46
N LEU A 135 26.80 19.95 5.22
CA LEU A 135 27.42 21.08 4.51
C LEU A 135 26.45 22.25 4.36
N LEU A 136 25.22 21.98 3.93
CA LEU A 136 24.17 22.99 3.78
C LEU A 136 23.81 23.68 5.11
N LYS A 137 23.75 22.91 6.20
CA LYS A 137 23.59 23.44 7.57
C LYS A 137 24.68 24.46 7.89
N ASN A 138 25.95 24.14 7.63
CA ASN A 138 27.08 25.00 7.96
C ASN A 138 27.25 26.20 7.02
N MET A 139 26.74 26.11 5.78
CA MET A 139 26.65 27.23 4.84
C MET A 139 25.50 28.20 5.19
N SER A 140 24.54 27.77 6.00
CA SER A 140 23.37 28.57 6.36
C SER A 140 23.68 29.57 7.47
N THR A 141 23.33 30.83 7.22
CA THR A 141 23.49 31.93 8.20
C THR A 141 22.22 32.20 9.01
N LYS A 142 21.05 31.75 8.53
CA LYS A 142 19.75 31.88 9.20
C LYS A 142 19.45 30.64 10.05
N LYS A 143 18.93 30.85 11.26
CA LYS A 143 18.59 29.76 12.19
C LYS A 143 17.54 28.80 11.61
N GLU A 144 16.50 29.34 10.99
CA GLU A 144 15.43 28.54 10.35
C GLU A 144 15.95 27.60 9.26
N HIS A 145 16.97 28.02 8.50
CA HIS A 145 17.60 27.19 7.46
C HIS A 145 18.45 26.09 8.09
N SER A 146 19.20 26.42 9.14
CA SER A 146 20.00 25.46 9.90
C SER A 146 19.11 24.38 10.53
N ASP A 147 17.95 24.75 11.09
CA ASP A 147 17.03 23.82 11.73
C ASP A 147 16.42 22.82 10.71
N LEU A 148 16.12 23.28 9.48
CA LEU A 148 15.64 22.41 8.40
C LEU A 148 16.72 21.42 7.95
N PHE A 149 17.96 21.90 7.73
CA PHE A 149 19.06 21.02 7.31
C PHE A 149 19.53 20.08 8.42
N GLU A 150 19.35 20.43 9.69
CA GLU A 150 19.59 19.54 10.82
C GLU A 150 18.59 18.38 10.83
N LYS A 151 17.29 18.66 10.64
CA LYS A 151 16.27 17.61 10.49
C LYS A 151 16.55 16.71 9.28
N LEU A 152 16.92 17.30 8.15
CA LEU A 152 17.25 16.55 6.93
C LEU A 152 18.50 15.67 7.15
N TYR A 153 19.53 16.22 7.81
CA TYR A 153 20.74 15.49 8.20
C TYR A 153 20.42 14.29 9.07
N ASP A 154 19.65 14.47 10.14
CA ASP A 154 19.28 13.40 11.07
C ASP A 154 18.45 12.31 10.38
N THR A 155 17.52 12.71 9.50
CA THR A 155 16.67 11.78 8.74
C THR A 155 17.50 10.92 7.79
N ILE A 156 18.32 11.56 6.95
CA ILE A 156 19.17 10.85 5.97
C ILE A 156 20.20 9.99 6.70
N LEU A 157 20.84 10.49 7.76
CA LEU A 157 21.83 9.73 8.53
C LEU A 157 21.20 8.52 9.22
N SER A 158 20.02 8.66 9.80
CA SER A 158 19.29 7.56 10.43
C SER A 158 18.95 6.47 9.42
N ASP A 159 18.47 6.83 8.24
CA ASP A 159 18.18 5.88 7.16
C ASP A 159 19.47 5.21 6.63
N GLU A 160 20.55 5.99 6.46
CA GLU A 160 21.88 5.46 6.07
C GLU A 160 22.43 4.44 7.08
N ILE A 161 22.34 4.73 8.38
CA ILE A 161 22.78 3.82 9.45
C ILE A 161 21.89 2.58 9.50
N SER A 162 20.56 2.74 9.42
CA SER A 162 19.60 1.64 9.45
C SER A 162 19.83 0.67 8.28
N HIS A 163 20.03 1.18 7.08
CA HIS A 163 20.41 0.38 5.91
C HIS A 163 21.79 -0.28 6.03
N SER A 164 22.71 0.31 6.80
CA SER A 164 24.04 -0.24 7.05
C SER A 164 24.01 -1.41 8.04
N VAL A 165 23.18 -1.32 9.07
CA VAL A 165 22.99 -2.38 10.06
C VAL A 165 22.17 -3.55 9.47
N GLY A 166 21.15 -3.24 8.66
CA GLY A 166 20.29 -4.25 8.04
C GLY A 166 20.95 -5.11 6.95
N ARG A 167 22.10 -4.69 6.38
CA ARG A 167 22.86 -5.43 5.35
C ARG A 167 24.22 -5.96 5.84
N SER A 168 24.31 -6.34 7.11
CA SER A 168 25.54 -6.79 7.79
C SER A 168 26.28 -7.97 7.12
N GLN A 169 25.63 -8.70 6.20
CA GLN A 169 26.25 -9.79 5.43
C GLN A 169 27.05 -9.33 4.19
N LEU A 170 26.87 -8.09 3.70
CA LEU A 170 27.46 -7.62 2.42
C LEU A 170 28.58 -6.57 2.59
N TYR A 171 28.61 -5.81 3.70
CA TYR A 171 29.67 -4.85 4.02
C TYR A 171 29.84 -4.71 5.54
N ASP A 172 31.07 -4.45 6.01
CA ASP A 172 31.36 -4.15 7.43
C ASP A 172 30.71 -2.80 7.83
N PRO A 173 29.70 -2.80 8.74
CA PRO A 173 29.02 -1.59 9.18
C PRO A 173 29.96 -0.56 9.81
N VAL A 174 31.03 -1.00 10.45
CA VAL A 174 32.02 -0.12 11.11
C VAL A 174 32.83 0.64 10.07
N ALA A 175 33.26 -0.03 9.00
CA ALA A 175 33.95 0.61 7.88
C ALA A 175 33.05 1.63 7.15
N ARG A 176 31.75 1.33 7.03
CA ARG A 176 30.76 2.24 6.43
C ARG A 176 30.53 3.50 7.27
N ILE A 177 30.35 3.35 8.59
CA ILE A 177 30.19 4.48 9.53
C ILE A 177 31.46 5.33 9.55
N LYS A 178 32.65 4.71 9.53
CA LYS A 178 33.92 5.44 9.48
C LYS A 178 34.04 6.28 8.20
N LYS A 179 33.60 5.76 7.05
CA LYS A 179 33.60 6.50 5.78
C LYS A 179 32.65 7.69 5.81
N ILE A 180 31.46 7.54 6.40
CA ILE A 180 30.52 8.66 6.63
C ILE A 180 31.20 9.76 7.47
N GLN A 181 31.91 9.37 8.53
CA GLN A 181 32.64 10.31 9.39
C GLN A 181 33.83 10.98 8.69
N GLU A 182 34.57 10.26 7.85
CA GLU A 182 35.70 10.80 7.07
C GLU A 182 35.23 11.86 6.04
N HIS A 183 34.11 11.63 5.35
CA HIS A 183 33.52 12.63 4.45
C HIS A 183 33.03 13.87 5.22
N ALA A 184 32.40 13.69 6.38
CA ALA A 184 31.97 14.82 7.23
C ALA A 184 33.16 15.67 7.70
N LEU A 185 34.30 15.05 8.03
CA LEU A 185 35.54 15.75 8.41
C LEU A 185 36.20 16.48 7.22
N GLY A 186 36.17 15.91 6.02
CA GLY A 186 36.69 16.56 4.81
C GLY A 186 35.88 17.79 4.37
N VAL A 187 34.58 17.79 4.65
CA VAL A 187 33.69 18.94 4.43
C VAL A 187 34.04 20.11 5.35
N LEU A 188 34.38 19.85 6.62
CA LEU A 188 34.75 20.87 7.61
C LEU A 188 36.05 21.63 7.27
N GLN A 189 36.94 21.04 6.46
CA GLN A 189 38.25 21.63 6.14
C GLN A 189 38.23 22.64 4.98
N ASN A 190 37.15 22.69 4.18
CA ASN A 190 37.13 23.42 2.90
C ASN A 190 36.25 24.68 2.85
N ILE A 191 35.62 25.10 3.96
CA ILE A 191 34.69 26.24 3.97
C ILE A 191 35.48 27.57 4.05
N THR A 192 35.85 28.19 2.92
CA THR A 192 36.16 29.64 2.86
C THR A 192 36.14 30.21 1.42
N LYS A 193 35.03 30.85 1.04
CA LYS A 193 34.85 32.13 0.28
C LYS A 193 33.67 32.12 -0.71
N PRO A 194 32.94 33.24 -0.88
CA PRO A 194 31.78 33.32 -1.77
C PRO A 194 32.13 33.84 -3.17
N ILE A 195 31.38 33.41 -4.19
CA ILE A 195 31.41 33.96 -5.56
C ILE A 195 29.95 34.13 -6.05
N VAL A 196 29.70 35.24 -6.75
CA VAL A 196 28.41 35.67 -7.31
C VAL A 196 28.47 35.58 -8.84
N ILE A 197 27.49 34.95 -9.52
CA ILE A 197 27.23 35.15 -10.96
C ILE A 197 25.72 35.05 -11.27
N GLN A 198 25.29 35.86 -12.25
CA GLN A 198 23.96 36.10 -12.81
C GLN A 198 23.46 34.97 -13.74
N VAL A 199 22.14 34.84 -13.88
CA VAL A 199 21.44 33.87 -14.76
C VAL A 199 20.56 34.61 -15.76
N GLU A 200 20.65 34.25 -17.05
CA GLU A 200 19.62 34.51 -18.07
C GLU A 200 18.91 33.20 -18.42
N PRO A 201 17.58 33.18 -18.65
CA PRO A 201 16.89 32.00 -19.15
C PRO A 201 16.60 32.13 -20.65
N ALA A 202 16.67 31.01 -21.35
CA ALA A 202 15.97 30.81 -22.61
C ALA A 202 15.48 29.37 -22.69
N ARG A 203 14.20 29.18 -23.04
CA ARG A 203 13.74 28.04 -23.84
C ARG A 203 12.35 28.30 -24.43
N ASP A 204 12.25 27.90 -25.69
CA ASP A 204 11.14 28.11 -26.61
C ASP A 204 9.90 27.26 -26.31
N LYS A 205 8.73 27.87 -26.56
CA LYS A 205 7.38 27.33 -26.37
C LYS A 205 6.92 26.41 -27.51
N TYR A 206 6.19 25.35 -27.16
CA TYR A 206 5.14 24.79 -28.02
C TYR A 206 3.87 25.64 -27.88
N HIS A 207 3.14 25.84 -28.98
CA HIS A 207 1.97 26.70 -29.07
C HIS A 207 0.69 26.08 -28.48
N LEU A 208 0.60 25.96 -27.15
CA LEU A 208 -0.63 25.73 -26.37
C LEU A 208 -0.59 26.61 -25.09
N LEU A 209 -1.72 26.80 -24.40
CA LEU A 209 -1.76 27.47 -23.09
C LEU A 209 -0.83 26.74 -22.09
N ASP A 210 -0.14 27.47 -21.23
CA ASP A 210 0.87 26.87 -20.32
C ASP A 210 0.18 25.92 -19.31
N GLU A 211 -1.06 26.22 -18.92
CA GLU A 211 -1.93 25.38 -18.09
C GLU A 211 -2.31 24.06 -18.79
N GLU A 212 -2.54 24.10 -20.10
CA GLU A 212 -2.91 22.93 -20.90
C GLU A 212 -1.74 21.96 -21.04
N ASN A 213 -0.53 22.47 -21.29
CA ASN A 213 0.68 21.66 -21.31
C ASN A 213 0.95 21.01 -19.94
N SER A 214 0.77 21.77 -18.86
CA SER A 214 0.96 21.28 -17.49
C SER A 214 0.00 20.14 -17.14
N LEU A 215 -1.25 20.23 -17.61
CA LEU A 215 -2.25 19.18 -17.42
C LEU A 215 -1.94 17.93 -18.25
N ILE A 216 -1.52 18.07 -19.51
CA ILE A 216 -1.10 16.94 -20.35
C ILE A 216 0.09 16.21 -19.72
N GLU A 217 1.08 16.94 -19.21
CA GLU A 217 2.23 16.36 -18.52
C GLU A 217 1.81 15.56 -17.28
N LEU A 218 0.93 16.12 -16.44
CA LEU A 218 0.38 15.40 -15.28
C LEU A 218 -0.34 14.11 -15.70
N MET A 219 -1.18 14.19 -16.72
CA MET A 219 -1.96 13.04 -17.19
C MET A 219 -1.07 11.90 -17.68
N ASN A 220 -0.01 12.22 -18.44
CA ASN A 220 0.95 11.22 -18.91
C ASN A 220 1.73 10.57 -17.75
N GLU A 221 2.05 11.35 -16.70
CA GLU A 221 2.71 10.82 -15.49
C GLU A 221 1.81 9.83 -14.75
N ILE A 222 0.54 10.18 -14.56
CA ILE A 222 -0.42 9.32 -13.88
C ILE A 222 -0.66 8.03 -14.67
N GLU A 223 -0.81 8.13 -15.99
CA GLU A 223 -1.02 6.96 -16.85
C GLU A 223 0.15 5.95 -16.75
N PHE A 224 1.38 6.44 -16.55
CA PHE A 224 2.55 5.59 -16.31
C PHE A 224 2.52 4.86 -14.95
N GLU A 225 1.92 5.46 -13.92
CA GLU A 225 1.84 4.90 -12.56
C GLU A 225 0.65 3.95 -12.36
N PHE A 226 -0.35 3.97 -13.24
CA PHE A 226 -1.55 3.11 -13.12
C PHE A 226 -1.27 1.62 -12.90
N PRO A 227 -0.29 0.98 -13.58
CA PRO A 227 0.06 -0.41 -13.30
C PRO A 227 0.53 -0.65 -11.85
N ASN A 228 1.28 0.29 -11.28
CA ASN A 228 1.74 0.22 -9.89
C ASN A 228 0.57 0.37 -8.90
N TYR A 229 -0.41 1.22 -9.20
CA TYR A 229 -1.62 1.33 -8.39
C TYR A 229 -2.43 0.02 -8.33
N LEU A 230 -2.53 -0.69 -9.46
CA LEU A 230 -3.19 -1.99 -9.50
C LEU A 230 -2.40 -3.05 -8.71
N GLU A 231 -1.08 -3.07 -8.81
CA GLU A 231 -0.22 -3.97 -8.04
C GLU A 231 -0.32 -3.71 -6.53
N GLN A 232 -0.36 -2.44 -6.11
CA GLN A 232 -0.58 -2.08 -4.70
C GLN A 232 -1.96 -2.54 -4.19
N LEU A 233 -3.00 -2.42 -5.02
CA LEU A 233 -4.34 -2.93 -4.70
C LEU A 233 -4.32 -4.45 -4.50
N GLU A 234 -3.69 -5.19 -5.41
CA GLU A 234 -3.56 -6.66 -5.32
C GLU A 234 -2.75 -7.13 -4.10
N ARG A 235 -1.73 -6.35 -3.71
CA ARG A 235 -0.95 -6.61 -2.49
C ARG A 235 -1.68 -6.25 -1.21
N GLY A 236 -2.75 -5.47 -1.28
CA GLY A 236 -3.48 -4.98 -0.11
C GLY A 236 -2.79 -3.79 0.59
N GLU A 237 -1.95 -3.03 -0.11
CA GLU A 237 -1.30 -1.80 0.36
C GLU A 237 -2.27 -0.59 0.32
N LEU A 238 -3.51 -0.81 0.76
CA LEU A 238 -4.67 0.05 0.53
C LEU A 238 -4.52 1.46 1.12
N GLU A 239 -3.87 1.59 2.27
CA GLU A 239 -3.69 2.87 2.96
C GLU A 239 -2.71 3.80 2.23
N VAL A 240 -1.62 3.24 1.70
CA VAL A 240 -0.66 3.96 0.87
C VAL A 240 -1.34 4.36 -0.44
N LEU A 241 -2.00 3.41 -1.08
CA LEU A 241 -2.72 3.64 -2.33
C LEU A 241 -3.82 4.71 -2.19
N ARG A 242 -4.56 4.71 -1.08
CA ARG A 242 -5.57 5.73 -0.76
C ARG A 242 -4.98 7.14 -0.76
N LEU A 243 -3.83 7.32 -0.10
CA LEU A 243 -3.15 8.61 -0.04
C LEU A 243 -2.66 9.04 -1.43
N GLU A 244 -1.98 8.14 -2.15
CA GLU A 244 -1.46 8.43 -3.49
C GLU A 244 -2.57 8.84 -4.46
N LEU A 245 -3.69 8.11 -4.50
CA LEU A 245 -4.81 8.43 -5.39
C LEU A 245 -5.54 9.73 -5.00
N GLY A 246 -5.61 10.03 -3.70
CA GLY A 246 -6.16 11.29 -3.20
C GLY A 246 -5.34 12.50 -3.66
N GLU A 247 -4.01 12.39 -3.64
CA GLU A 247 -3.10 13.41 -4.18
C GLU A 247 -3.25 13.56 -5.70
N VAL A 248 -3.32 12.45 -6.44
CA VAL A 248 -3.57 12.45 -7.89
C VAL A 248 -4.86 13.19 -8.23
N TYR A 249 -5.96 12.86 -7.55
CA TYR A 249 -7.26 13.47 -7.81
C TYR A 249 -7.24 14.98 -7.54
N THR A 250 -6.57 15.40 -6.45
CA THR A 250 -6.43 16.81 -6.08
C THR A 250 -5.63 17.57 -7.14
N ALA A 251 -4.46 17.06 -7.54
CA ALA A 251 -3.62 17.67 -8.56
C ALA A 251 -4.33 17.79 -9.93
N LEU A 252 -5.07 16.75 -10.34
CA LEU A 252 -5.88 16.80 -11.57
C LEU A 252 -7.01 17.82 -11.46
N SER A 253 -7.62 17.97 -10.29
CA SER A 253 -8.73 18.90 -10.09
C SER A 253 -8.25 20.34 -10.13
N ASP A 254 -7.11 20.64 -9.50
CA ASP A 254 -6.51 21.97 -9.45
C ASP A 254 -6.11 22.44 -10.86
N LEU A 255 -5.30 21.66 -11.60
CA LEU A 255 -4.88 22.03 -12.96
C LEU A 255 -6.06 22.07 -13.95
N SER A 256 -7.05 21.20 -13.79
CA SER A 256 -8.28 21.23 -14.61
C SER A 256 -9.12 22.47 -14.32
N LEU A 257 -9.09 23.00 -13.09
CA LEU A 257 -9.76 24.24 -12.75
C LEU A 257 -9.01 25.45 -13.31
N GLU A 258 -7.68 25.49 -13.17
CA GLU A 258 -6.83 26.53 -13.74
C GLU A 258 -7.01 26.64 -15.26
N LEU A 259 -6.98 25.51 -15.96
CA LEU A 259 -7.24 25.46 -17.40
C LEU A 259 -8.63 26.00 -17.75
N ARG A 260 -9.67 25.63 -17.01
CA ARG A 260 -11.03 26.16 -17.24
C ARG A 260 -11.11 27.67 -17.06
N VAL A 261 -10.48 28.20 -16.02
CA VAL A 261 -10.41 29.65 -15.77
C VAL A 261 -9.69 30.34 -16.93
N ALA A 262 -8.60 29.74 -17.44
CA ALA A 262 -7.85 30.28 -18.58
C ALA A 262 -8.64 30.22 -19.91
N LEU A 263 -9.48 29.21 -20.10
CA LEU A 263 -10.24 29.00 -21.35
C LEU A 263 -11.46 29.91 -21.50
N MET A 264 -12.00 30.48 -20.41
CA MET A 264 -13.14 31.42 -20.39
C MET A 264 -14.26 31.03 -21.38
N ASP A 265 -14.77 29.79 -21.28
CA ASP A 265 -15.87 29.18 -22.08
C ASP A 265 -15.48 28.52 -23.43
N LYS A 266 -14.19 28.25 -23.71
CA LYS A 266 -13.78 27.42 -24.84
C LYS A 266 -13.68 25.94 -24.46
N ASP A 267 -14.24 25.07 -25.30
CA ASP A 267 -14.06 23.62 -25.17
C ASP A 267 -12.59 23.24 -25.33
N SER A 268 -12.07 22.42 -24.41
CA SER A 268 -10.74 21.79 -24.52
C SER A 268 -10.86 20.28 -24.45
N TYR A 269 -10.30 19.62 -25.47
CA TYR A 269 -10.17 18.16 -25.48
C TYR A 269 -9.30 17.66 -24.33
N THR A 270 -8.30 18.43 -23.91
CA THR A 270 -7.45 18.11 -22.76
C THR A 270 -8.26 18.07 -21.47
N GLU A 271 -9.20 18.99 -21.30
CA GLU A 271 -10.11 18.97 -20.15
C GLU A 271 -11.00 17.72 -20.15
N GLU A 272 -11.55 17.34 -21.31
CA GLU A 272 -12.36 16.12 -21.44
C GLU A 272 -11.56 14.86 -21.03
N LEU A 273 -10.31 14.76 -21.48
CA LEU A 273 -9.43 13.67 -21.09
C LEU A 273 -9.15 13.68 -19.58
N ALA A 274 -8.90 14.85 -18.99
CA ALA A 274 -8.65 14.99 -17.57
C ALA A 274 -9.90 14.60 -16.74
N VAL A 275 -11.10 14.94 -17.21
CA VAL A 275 -12.36 14.50 -16.60
C VAL A 275 -12.48 12.97 -16.60
N ARG A 276 -12.16 12.32 -17.72
CA ARG A 276 -12.15 10.85 -17.79
C ARG A 276 -11.14 10.23 -16.83
N LEU A 277 -9.93 10.79 -16.75
CA LEU A 277 -8.90 10.31 -15.83
C LEU A 277 -9.30 10.48 -14.37
N LYS A 278 -9.86 11.66 -14.00
CA LYS A 278 -10.42 11.90 -12.66
C LYS A 278 -11.48 10.88 -12.29
N ALA A 279 -12.39 10.55 -13.21
CA ALA A 279 -13.43 9.55 -12.96
C ALA A 279 -12.84 8.15 -12.69
N ARG A 280 -11.77 7.76 -13.40
CA ARG A 280 -11.07 6.48 -13.16
C ARG A 280 -10.34 6.46 -11.82
N VAL A 281 -9.64 7.55 -11.47
CA VAL A 281 -8.96 7.69 -10.17
C VAL A 281 -9.99 7.64 -9.02
N LEU A 282 -11.11 8.34 -9.15
CA LEU A 282 -12.21 8.29 -8.18
C LEU A 282 -12.84 6.90 -8.07
N TYR A 283 -13.00 6.18 -9.19
CA TYR A 283 -13.49 4.82 -9.18
C TYR A 283 -12.53 3.90 -8.42
N LEU A 284 -11.22 4.01 -8.66
CA LEU A 284 -10.22 3.24 -7.92
C LEU A 284 -10.19 3.61 -6.42
N LEU A 285 -10.30 4.90 -6.08
CA LEU A 285 -10.50 5.35 -4.70
C LEU A 285 -11.75 4.72 -4.08
N SER A 286 -12.85 4.64 -4.83
CA SER A 286 -14.08 4.00 -4.37
C SER A 286 -13.86 2.50 -4.07
N VAL A 287 -13.12 1.79 -4.92
CA VAL A 287 -12.75 0.39 -4.66
C VAL A 287 -11.89 0.28 -3.38
N VAL A 288 -10.92 1.18 -3.20
CA VAL A 288 -10.05 1.21 -2.00
C VAL A 288 -10.87 1.48 -0.73
N GLU A 289 -11.72 2.50 -0.71
CA GLU A 289 -12.55 2.84 0.46
C GLU A 289 -13.59 1.75 0.76
N PHE A 290 -14.19 1.14 -0.27
CA PHE A 290 -15.05 -0.02 -0.10
C PHE A 290 -14.31 -1.18 0.55
N THR A 291 -13.07 -1.43 0.13
CA THR A 291 -12.21 -2.49 0.67
C THR A 291 -11.78 -2.21 2.12
N LEU A 292 -11.58 -0.95 2.47
CA LEU A 292 -11.28 -0.50 3.84
C LEU A 292 -12.53 -0.39 4.73
N LEU A 293 -13.73 -0.58 4.16
CA LEU A 293 -15.04 -0.40 4.81
C LEU A 293 -15.29 1.06 5.27
N ASP A 294 -14.65 2.04 4.63
CA ASP A 294 -14.86 3.47 4.86
C ASP A 294 -16.02 3.97 3.97
N PHE A 295 -17.24 3.57 4.36
CA PHE A 295 -18.45 3.80 3.55
C PHE A 295 -18.84 5.28 3.42
N GLU A 296 -18.42 6.14 4.37
CA GLU A 296 -18.66 7.58 4.31
C GLU A 296 -17.87 8.21 3.15
N LYS A 297 -16.56 7.91 3.07
CA LYS A 297 -15.73 8.38 1.95
C LYS A 297 -16.13 7.77 0.63
N LEU A 298 -16.47 6.47 0.62
CA LEU A 298 -17.00 5.81 -0.55
C LEU A 298 -18.24 6.53 -1.12
N GLU A 299 -19.23 6.84 -0.27
CA GLU A 299 -20.44 7.55 -0.73
C GLU A 299 -20.08 8.94 -1.30
N GLY A 300 -19.14 9.64 -0.65
CA GLY A 300 -18.58 10.90 -1.15
C GLY A 300 -18.00 10.78 -2.57
N HIS A 301 -17.12 9.81 -2.80
CA HIS A 301 -16.51 9.56 -4.12
C HIS A 301 -17.56 9.15 -5.16
N LEU A 302 -18.48 8.25 -4.82
CA LEU A 302 -19.55 7.80 -5.73
C LEU A 302 -20.49 8.94 -6.13
N ASN A 303 -20.77 9.89 -5.23
CA ASN A 303 -21.57 11.08 -5.52
C ASN A 303 -20.89 11.97 -6.56
N ILE A 304 -19.59 12.24 -6.37
CA ILE A 304 -18.79 13.03 -7.34
C ILE A 304 -18.79 12.34 -8.71
N ILE A 305 -18.55 11.02 -8.76
CA ILE A 305 -18.60 10.26 -10.01
C ILE A 305 -19.99 10.35 -10.67
N THR A 306 -21.09 10.36 -9.90
CA THR A 306 -22.45 10.56 -10.44
C THR A 306 -22.58 11.90 -11.14
N GLU A 307 -22.10 12.95 -10.50
CA GLU A 307 -22.17 14.30 -11.02
C GLU A 307 -21.37 14.40 -12.31
N ILE A 308 -20.14 13.88 -12.33
CA ILE A 308 -19.32 13.80 -13.53
C ILE A 308 -20.04 13.00 -14.63
N SER A 309 -20.61 11.84 -14.31
CA SER A 309 -21.32 11.00 -15.30
C SER A 309 -22.58 11.66 -15.85
N SER A 310 -23.24 12.52 -15.06
CA SER A 310 -24.42 13.27 -15.49
C SER A 310 -24.04 14.44 -16.40
N LEU A 311 -22.94 15.12 -16.10
CA LEU A 311 -22.41 16.23 -16.90
C LEU A 311 -21.73 15.74 -18.19
N TYR A 312 -21.04 14.60 -18.14
CA TYR A 312 -20.20 14.07 -19.21
C TYR A 312 -20.49 12.59 -19.55
N PRO A 313 -21.74 12.24 -19.92
CA PRO A 313 -22.18 10.85 -20.05
C PRO A 313 -21.41 10.03 -21.09
N LYS A 314 -20.88 10.68 -22.14
CA LYS A 314 -20.09 9.99 -23.18
C LYS A 314 -18.67 9.66 -22.72
N LEU A 315 -18.06 10.53 -21.90
CA LEU A 315 -16.64 10.42 -21.51
C LEU A 315 -16.39 9.32 -20.49
N VAL A 316 -17.38 9.02 -19.65
CA VAL A 316 -17.30 8.06 -18.53
C VAL A 316 -18.05 6.76 -18.84
N SER A 317 -18.53 6.62 -20.07
CA SER A 317 -19.33 5.47 -20.50
C SER A 317 -18.61 4.12 -20.37
N ASP A 318 -17.27 4.13 -20.42
CA ASP A 318 -16.42 2.95 -20.30
C ASP A 318 -16.40 2.36 -18.88
N ILE A 319 -16.49 3.20 -17.85
CA ILE A 319 -16.48 2.76 -16.44
C ILE A 319 -17.87 2.79 -15.79
N PHE A 320 -18.88 3.32 -16.49
CA PHE A 320 -20.25 3.47 -15.97
C PHE A 320 -20.83 2.14 -15.46
N MET A 321 -20.61 1.05 -16.19
CA MET A 321 -21.17 -0.25 -15.79
C MET A 321 -20.51 -0.82 -14.53
N ASP A 322 -19.21 -0.59 -14.37
CA ASP A 322 -18.46 -1.03 -13.20
C ASP A 322 -18.82 -0.19 -11.95
N ILE A 323 -19.06 1.13 -12.13
CA ILE A 323 -19.61 2.00 -11.07
C ILE A 323 -21.01 1.55 -10.67
N HIS A 324 -21.85 1.19 -11.64
CA HIS A 324 -23.22 0.70 -11.39
C HIS A 324 -23.18 -0.59 -10.56
N LEU A 325 -22.33 -1.55 -10.91
CA LEU A 325 -22.15 -2.77 -10.14
C LEU A 325 -21.63 -2.48 -8.72
N LEU A 326 -20.62 -1.63 -8.57
CA LEU A 326 -20.08 -1.27 -7.25
C LEU A 326 -21.17 -0.66 -6.35
N ARG A 327 -22.05 0.19 -6.90
CA ARG A 327 -23.19 0.74 -6.16
C ARG A 327 -24.18 -0.32 -5.73
N MET A 328 -24.49 -1.28 -6.60
CA MET A 328 -25.39 -2.36 -6.25
C MET A 328 -24.84 -3.17 -5.06
N VAL A 329 -23.56 -3.51 -5.10
CA VAL A 329 -22.90 -4.21 -3.98
C VAL A 329 -22.88 -3.34 -2.73
N TYR A 330 -22.53 -2.05 -2.86
CA TYR A 330 -22.53 -1.09 -1.75
C TYR A 330 -23.91 -0.97 -1.07
N PHE A 331 -24.98 -0.77 -1.84
CA PHE A 331 -26.33 -0.68 -1.28
C PHE A 331 -26.81 -1.99 -0.69
N LEU A 332 -26.36 -3.14 -1.22
CA LEU A 332 -26.64 -4.44 -0.63
C LEU A 332 -25.98 -4.59 0.76
N VAL A 333 -24.67 -4.33 0.88
CA VAL A 333 -23.95 -4.51 2.15
C VAL A 333 -24.30 -3.47 3.21
N THR A 334 -24.80 -2.31 2.78
CA THR A 334 -25.31 -1.25 3.69
C THR A 334 -26.80 -1.38 4.00
N ASP A 335 -27.44 -2.50 3.63
CA ASP A 335 -28.85 -2.79 3.90
C ASP A 335 -29.82 -1.75 3.31
N ASN A 336 -29.41 -1.08 2.23
CA ASN A 336 -30.20 -0.04 1.55
C ASN A 336 -31.01 -0.62 0.38
N HIS A 337 -31.86 -1.59 0.70
CA HIS A 337 -32.66 -2.34 -0.26
C HIS A 337 -33.60 -1.46 -1.11
N GLU A 338 -34.13 -0.37 -0.53
CA GLU A 338 -34.95 0.61 -1.24
C GLU A 338 -34.20 1.25 -2.41
N ARG A 339 -32.96 1.72 -2.19
CA ARG A 339 -32.13 2.28 -3.27
C ARG A 339 -31.72 1.19 -4.25
N LEU A 340 -31.32 0.02 -3.76
CA LEU A 340 -30.86 -1.10 -4.59
C LEU A 340 -31.90 -1.52 -5.64
N LYS A 341 -33.19 -1.54 -5.29
CA LYS A 341 -34.30 -1.84 -6.22
C LYS A 341 -34.30 -0.93 -7.45
N GLY A 342 -33.90 0.34 -7.30
CA GLY A 342 -33.78 1.28 -8.42
C GLY A 342 -32.62 0.99 -9.38
N TYR A 343 -31.63 0.21 -8.95
CA TYR A 343 -30.47 -0.17 -9.77
C TYR A 343 -30.70 -1.45 -10.57
N TYR A 344 -31.70 -2.26 -10.21
CA TYR A 344 -32.15 -3.38 -11.03
C TYR A 344 -32.93 -2.87 -12.25
N SER A 345 -32.28 -2.90 -13.42
CA SER A 345 -32.88 -2.43 -14.65
C SER A 345 -32.60 -3.38 -15.81
N GLU A 346 -33.64 -3.82 -16.51
CA GLU A 346 -33.50 -4.53 -17.78
C GLU A 346 -32.69 -3.72 -18.80
N LYS A 347 -32.78 -2.39 -18.76
CA LYS A 347 -31.97 -1.50 -19.62
C LYS A 347 -30.48 -1.62 -19.32
N PHE A 348 -30.11 -1.81 -18.06
CA PHE A 348 -28.71 -2.00 -17.67
C PHE A 348 -28.19 -3.35 -18.16
N LEU A 349 -28.95 -4.44 -17.95
CA LEU A 349 -28.58 -5.77 -18.45
C LEU A 349 -28.45 -5.77 -19.98
N PHE A 350 -29.40 -5.17 -20.69
CA PHE A 350 -29.35 -5.01 -22.15
C PHE A 350 -28.12 -4.19 -22.59
N LEU A 351 -27.74 -3.15 -21.84
CA LEU A 351 -26.55 -2.36 -22.12
C LEU A 351 -25.27 -3.20 -21.97
N CYS A 352 -25.17 -4.01 -20.90
CA CYS A 352 -24.05 -4.93 -20.70
C CYS A 352 -23.95 -5.94 -21.85
N GLU A 353 -25.06 -6.56 -22.27
CA GLU A 353 -25.10 -7.48 -23.41
C GLU A 353 -24.66 -6.79 -24.71
N ARG A 354 -25.15 -5.57 -24.96
CA ARG A 354 -24.79 -4.78 -26.15
C ARG A 354 -23.31 -4.40 -26.19
N GLN A 355 -22.66 -4.29 -25.03
CA GLN A 355 -21.24 -3.98 -24.90
C GLN A 355 -20.37 -5.23 -24.66
N GLU A 356 -20.93 -6.43 -24.86
CA GLU A 356 -20.23 -7.71 -24.71
C GLU A 356 -19.67 -7.95 -23.28
N ARG A 357 -20.23 -7.28 -22.27
CA ARG A 357 -19.90 -7.43 -20.85
C ARG A 357 -20.77 -8.49 -20.16
N ILE A 358 -20.68 -9.73 -20.64
CA ILE A 358 -21.43 -10.88 -20.09
C ILE A 358 -21.02 -11.17 -18.64
N ASP A 359 -19.77 -10.86 -18.28
CA ASP A 359 -19.26 -10.87 -16.91
C ASP A 359 -20.14 -10.04 -15.98
N LEU A 360 -20.46 -8.79 -16.35
CA LEU A 360 -21.29 -7.91 -15.52
C LEU A 360 -22.73 -8.36 -15.44
N VAL A 361 -23.29 -8.96 -16.50
CA VAL A 361 -24.64 -9.54 -16.46
C VAL A 361 -24.71 -10.64 -15.40
N ARG A 362 -23.71 -11.52 -15.36
CA ARG A 362 -23.58 -12.60 -14.37
C ARG A 362 -23.43 -12.06 -12.95
N LEU A 363 -22.46 -11.16 -12.73
CA LEU A 363 -22.26 -10.55 -11.41
C LEU A 363 -23.51 -9.80 -10.91
N THR A 364 -24.23 -9.12 -11.80
CA THR A 364 -25.50 -8.45 -11.47
C THR A 364 -26.56 -9.44 -11.01
N ARG A 365 -26.69 -10.60 -11.68
CA ARG A 365 -27.60 -11.69 -11.26
C ARG A 365 -27.20 -12.25 -9.90
N ALA A 366 -25.91 -12.41 -9.63
CA ALA A 366 -25.41 -12.84 -8.33
C ALA A 366 -25.80 -11.85 -7.22
N VAL A 367 -25.71 -10.54 -7.47
CA VAL A 367 -26.16 -9.49 -6.53
C VAL A 367 -27.67 -9.54 -6.31
N ILE A 368 -28.47 -9.74 -7.37
CA ILE A 368 -29.92 -9.90 -7.27
C ILE A 368 -30.28 -11.11 -6.41
N LEU A 369 -29.60 -12.24 -6.60
CA LEU A 369 -29.80 -13.44 -5.81
C LEU A 369 -29.46 -13.18 -4.34
N ALA A 370 -28.30 -12.59 -4.05
CA ALA A 370 -27.89 -12.23 -2.69
C ALA A 370 -28.91 -11.30 -2.01
N SER A 371 -29.38 -10.27 -2.72
CA SER A 371 -30.43 -9.36 -2.25
C SER A 371 -31.75 -10.07 -1.96
N THR A 372 -32.14 -11.03 -2.81
CA THR A 372 -33.39 -11.80 -2.63
C THR A 372 -33.31 -12.68 -1.38
N VAL A 373 -32.16 -13.33 -1.17
CA VAL A 373 -31.90 -14.17 0.02
C VAL A 373 -31.90 -13.33 1.29
N MET A 374 -31.26 -12.16 1.28
CA MET A 374 -31.26 -11.24 2.42
C MET A 374 -32.67 -10.71 2.73
N GLU A 375 -33.41 -10.21 1.72
CA GLU A 375 -34.77 -9.66 1.92
C GLU A 375 -35.78 -10.72 2.37
N SER A 376 -35.69 -11.94 1.83
CA SER A 376 -36.65 -13.01 2.15
C SER A 376 -36.31 -13.76 3.45
N GLY A 377 -35.04 -13.73 3.87
CA GLY A 377 -34.53 -14.57 4.95
C GLY A 377 -34.51 -16.07 4.61
N LEU A 378 -34.67 -16.43 3.33
CA LEU A 378 -34.78 -17.82 2.87
C LEU A 378 -33.65 -18.16 1.90
N ILE A 379 -33.03 -19.32 2.13
CA ILE A 379 -31.97 -19.87 1.28
C ILE A 379 -32.60 -20.74 0.18
N ASP A 380 -32.20 -20.52 -1.07
CA ASP A 380 -32.56 -21.39 -2.19
C ASP A 380 -31.46 -22.43 -2.43
N LYS A 381 -31.64 -23.60 -1.81
CA LYS A 381 -30.71 -24.74 -1.93
C LYS A 381 -30.59 -25.29 -3.36
N ARG A 382 -31.55 -24.98 -4.24
CA ARG A 382 -31.60 -25.47 -5.63
C ARG A 382 -31.18 -24.42 -6.64
N ALA A 383 -30.81 -23.22 -6.20
CA ALA A 383 -30.29 -22.20 -7.09
C ALA A 383 -29.05 -22.73 -7.83
N ILE A 384 -28.94 -22.35 -9.11
CA ILE A 384 -27.83 -22.68 -9.99
C ILE A 384 -27.35 -21.37 -10.60
N ILE A 385 -26.03 -21.20 -10.65
CA ILE A 385 -25.38 -20.10 -11.36
C ILE A 385 -24.32 -20.67 -12.30
N ASP A 386 -23.90 -19.87 -13.29
CA ASP A 386 -23.15 -20.36 -14.45
C ASP A 386 -21.63 -20.34 -14.24
N GLY A 387 -21.13 -19.50 -13.33
CA GLY A 387 -19.70 -19.26 -13.16
C GLY A 387 -19.22 -19.18 -11.71
N LYS A 388 -17.92 -19.45 -11.54
CA LYS A 388 -17.23 -19.34 -10.24
C LYS A 388 -17.18 -17.91 -9.73
N ASP A 389 -17.01 -16.93 -10.61
CA ASP A 389 -16.91 -15.51 -10.26
C ASP A 389 -18.17 -14.99 -9.55
N GLU A 390 -19.35 -15.50 -9.94
CA GLU A 390 -20.62 -15.19 -9.29
C GLU A 390 -20.66 -15.71 -7.84
N ILE A 391 -20.22 -16.95 -7.61
CA ILE A 391 -20.10 -17.52 -6.25
C ILE A 391 -19.08 -16.69 -5.45
N SER A 392 -17.91 -16.41 -6.03
CA SER A 392 -16.84 -15.66 -5.37
C SER A 392 -17.31 -14.26 -4.95
N LEU A 393 -18.11 -13.57 -5.76
CA LEU A 393 -18.71 -12.30 -5.37
C LEU A 393 -19.67 -12.46 -4.18
N ILE A 394 -20.53 -13.49 -4.18
CA ILE A 394 -21.44 -13.75 -3.06
C ILE A 394 -20.65 -14.08 -1.77
N ILE A 395 -19.55 -14.83 -1.87
CA ILE A 395 -18.64 -15.09 -0.74
C ILE A 395 -18.05 -13.78 -0.22
N GLN A 396 -17.56 -12.90 -1.11
CA GLN A 396 -17.01 -11.60 -0.72
C GLN A 396 -18.05 -10.71 -0.03
N ILE A 397 -19.30 -10.72 -0.51
CA ILE A 397 -20.42 -10.04 0.18
C ILE A 397 -20.60 -10.61 1.58
N GLY A 398 -20.66 -11.94 1.73
CA GLY A 398 -20.78 -12.61 3.03
C GLY A 398 -19.64 -12.26 3.99
N TYR A 399 -18.42 -12.17 3.47
CA TYR A 399 -17.25 -11.76 4.21
C TYR A 399 -17.33 -10.31 4.71
N ILE A 400 -17.76 -9.38 3.85
CA ILE A 400 -17.94 -7.96 4.22
C ILE A 400 -19.01 -7.83 5.31
N LEU A 401 -20.14 -8.53 5.16
CA LEU A 401 -21.20 -8.56 6.17
C LEU A 401 -20.70 -9.09 7.53
N LEU A 402 -19.84 -10.12 7.51
CA LEU A 402 -19.18 -10.64 8.71
C LEU A 402 -18.29 -9.57 9.38
N GLN A 403 -17.47 -8.84 8.60
CA GLN A 403 -16.64 -7.75 9.11
C GLN A 403 -17.45 -6.60 9.70
N MET A 404 -18.60 -6.29 9.07
CA MET A 404 -19.56 -5.29 9.54
C MET A 404 -20.41 -5.77 10.73
N LYS A 405 -20.20 -7.01 11.20
CA LYS A 405 -20.97 -7.65 12.28
C LYS A 405 -22.47 -7.80 11.98
N GLN A 406 -22.86 -7.82 10.71
CA GLN A 406 -24.21 -8.15 10.25
C GLN A 406 -24.37 -9.67 10.15
N PHE A 407 -24.30 -10.34 11.30
CA PHE A 407 -24.14 -11.80 11.37
C PHE A 407 -25.29 -12.60 10.77
N GLU A 408 -26.54 -12.12 10.89
CA GLU A 408 -27.71 -12.79 10.31
C GLU A 408 -27.65 -12.77 8.78
N HIS A 409 -27.35 -11.62 8.18
CA HIS A 409 -27.16 -11.51 6.74
C HIS A 409 -25.93 -12.29 6.25
N ALA A 410 -24.81 -12.23 7.00
CA ALA A 410 -23.62 -13.01 6.69
C ALA A 410 -23.93 -14.51 6.66
N LEU A 411 -24.72 -15.03 7.63
CA LEU A 411 -25.14 -16.44 7.66
C LEU A 411 -25.90 -16.83 6.40
N LEU A 412 -26.92 -16.05 6.03
CA LEU A 412 -27.76 -16.32 4.87
C LEU A 412 -26.94 -16.35 3.57
N ILE A 413 -26.06 -15.36 3.38
CA ILE A 413 -25.22 -15.23 2.19
C ILE A 413 -24.15 -16.33 2.11
N LEU A 414 -23.49 -16.65 3.24
CA LEU A 414 -22.47 -17.70 3.28
C LEU A 414 -23.09 -19.10 3.08
N LEU A 415 -24.28 -19.35 3.63
CA LEU A 415 -25.00 -20.61 3.36
C LEU A 415 -25.46 -20.69 1.90
N GLN A 416 -26.00 -19.60 1.34
CA GLN A 416 -26.39 -19.58 -0.07
C GLN A 416 -25.19 -19.86 -0.99
N SER A 417 -24.04 -19.23 -0.75
CA SER A 417 -22.83 -19.48 -1.53
C SER A 417 -22.30 -20.91 -1.37
N HIS A 418 -22.42 -21.51 -0.19
CA HIS A 418 -22.09 -22.92 0.01
C HIS A 418 -22.94 -23.85 -0.87
N TYR A 419 -24.27 -23.69 -0.86
CA TYR A 419 -25.15 -24.49 -1.73
C TYR A 419 -24.86 -24.27 -3.22
N LEU A 420 -24.59 -23.03 -3.64
CA LEU A 420 -24.21 -22.74 -5.03
C LEU A 420 -22.91 -23.45 -5.43
N ALA A 421 -21.91 -23.45 -4.55
CA ALA A 421 -20.64 -24.13 -4.79
C ALA A 421 -20.80 -25.65 -4.87
N VAL A 422 -21.58 -26.24 -3.96
CA VAL A 422 -21.90 -27.68 -4.01
C VAL A 422 -22.66 -28.04 -5.29
N ASN A 423 -23.66 -27.25 -5.69
CA ASN A 423 -24.42 -27.47 -6.91
C ASN A 423 -23.56 -27.32 -8.18
N LEU A 424 -22.56 -26.44 -8.17
CA LEU A 424 -21.58 -26.29 -9.25
C LEU A 424 -20.54 -27.43 -9.27
N GLY A 425 -20.43 -28.20 -8.18
CA GLY A 425 -19.36 -29.18 -7.98
C GLY A 425 -17.99 -28.56 -7.70
N ASP A 426 -17.95 -27.31 -7.23
CA ASP A 426 -16.70 -26.63 -6.86
C ASP A 426 -16.39 -26.81 -5.37
N HIS A 427 -15.62 -27.86 -5.07
CA HIS A 427 -15.24 -28.16 -3.69
C HIS A 427 -14.32 -27.14 -3.04
N ILE A 428 -13.57 -26.34 -3.83
CA ILE A 428 -12.68 -25.30 -3.27
C ILE A 428 -13.56 -24.17 -2.72
N LEU A 429 -14.51 -23.69 -3.51
CA LEU A 429 -15.44 -22.64 -3.06
C LEU A 429 -16.38 -23.13 -1.94
N ALA A 430 -16.80 -24.39 -1.99
CA ALA A 430 -17.61 -25.00 -0.93
C ALA A 430 -16.83 -25.11 0.40
N LYS A 431 -15.53 -25.33 0.32
CA LYS A 431 -14.62 -25.32 1.47
C LYS A 431 -14.41 -23.91 2.01
N ASP A 432 -14.11 -22.93 1.15
CA ASP A 432 -13.88 -21.54 1.57
C ASP A 432 -15.11 -20.95 2.29
N THR A 433 -16.31 -21.26 1.80
CA THR A 433 -17.58 -20.87 2.45
C THR A 433 -17.75 -21.53 3.82
N LEU A 434 -17.42 -22.81 3.94
CA LEU A 434 -17.55 -23.54 5.20
C LEU A 434 -16.57 -23.03 6.26
N GLU A 435 -15.34 -22.69 5.88
CA GLU A 435 -14.38 -22.04 6.79
C GLU A 435 -14.97 -20.74 7.36
N LEU A 436 -15.52 -19.87 6.52
CA LEU A 436 -16.15 -18.62 6.96
C LEU A 436 -17.40 -18.85 7.83
N LEU A 437 -18.21 -19.88 7.54
CA LEU A 437 -19.34 -20.27 8.38
C LEU A 437 -18.89 -20.71 9.78
N VAL A 438 -17.81 -21.48 9.88
CA VAL A 438 -17.20 -21.85 11.17
C VAL A 438 -16.78 -20.59 11.93
N ILE A 439 -16.16 -19.62 11.27
CA ILE A 439 -15.77 -18.35 11.91
C ILE A 439 -16.99 -17.58 12.41
N LEU A 440 -18.02 -17.46 11.57
CA LEU A 440 -19.28 -16.83 11.93
C LEU A 440 -19.91 -17.47 13.18
N HIS A 441 -19.91 -18.80 13.28
CA HIS A 441 -20.40 -19.51 14.46
C HIS A 441 -19.73 -19.02 15.75
N TYR A 442 -18.41 -18.87 15.77
CA TYR A 442 -17.70 -18.32 16.94
C TYR A 442 -17.97 -16.84 17.15
N SER A 443 -18.10 -16.04 16.08
CA SER A 443 -18.46 -14.62 16.17
C SER A 443 -19.84 -14.37 16.80
N VAL A 444 -20.80 -15.31 16.68
CA VAL A 444 -22.13 -15.20 17.29
C VAL A 444 -22.29 -15.98 18.60
N LYS A 445 -21.17 -16.37 19.24
CA LYS A 445 -21.16 -17.16 20.49
C LYS A 445 -21.84 -18.52 20.32
N GLU A 446 -21.45 -19.22 19.27
CA GLU A 446 -21.73 -20.64 19.01
C GLU A 446 -23.20 -20.98 18.65
N LYS A 447 -23.93 -20.04 18.02
CA LYS A 447 -25.38 -20.18 17.73
C LYS A 447 -25.75 -20.87 16.40
N CYS A 448 -24.88 -20.90 15.39
CA CYS A 448 -25.22 -21.35 14.02
C CYS A 448 -24.87 -22.83 13.74
N THR A 449 -25.20 -23.76 14.65
CA THR A 449 -24.61 -25.11 14.64
C THR A 449 -25.13 -26.05 13.56
N GLU A 450 -26.46 -26.18 13.40
CA GLU A 450 -27.05 -27.29 12.61
C GLU A 450 -26.63 -27.26 11.13
N GLU A 451 -26.69 -26.11 10.48
CA GLU A 451 -26.34 -25.99 9.06
C GLU A 451 -24.85 -26.18 8.80
N ILE A 452 -24.00 -25.75 9.74
CA ILE A 452 -22.54 -25.96 9.67
C ILE A 452 -22.22 -27.45 9.79
N TYR A 453 -22.87 -28.14 10.72
CA TYR A 453 -22.72 -29.59 10.88
C TYR A 453 -23.13 -30.32 9.61
N GLN A 454 -24.25 -29.96 9.01
CA GLN A 454 -24.68 -30.58 7.75
C GLN A 454 -23.67 -30.34 6.61
N GLY A 455 -23.18 -29.11 6.45
CA GLY A 455 -22.18 -28.79 5.41
C GLY A 455 -20.84 -29.53 5.62
N ILE A 456 -20.43 -29.74 6.87
CA ILE A 456 -19.26 -30.57 7.20
C ILE A 456 -19.48 -32.03 6.76
N GLU A 457 -20.64 -32.61 7.08
CA GLU A 457 -20.95 -33.99 6.71
C GLU A 457 -21.02 -34.15 5.17
N ASP A 458 -21.64 -33.20 4.47
CA ASP A 458 -21.73 -33.21 3.01
C ASP A 458 -20.32 -33.23 2.34
N LEU A 459 -19.35 -32.46 2.87
CA LEU A 459 -17.97 -32.46 2.36
C LEU A 459 -17.16 -33.71 2.75
N LYS A 460 -17.44 -34.31 3.92
CA LYS A 460 -16.84 -35.57 4.34
C LYS A 460 -17.28 -36.73 3.43
N GLU A 461 -18.56 -36.79 3.08
CA GLU A 461 -19.09 -37.80 2.16
C GLU A 461 -18.41 -37.75 0.79
N LEU A 462 -17.97 -36.56 0.37
CA LEU A 462 -17.23 -36.34 -0.88
C LEU A 462 -15.74 -36.66 -0.77
N GLY A 463 -15.23 -36.97 0.42
CA GLY A 463 -13.82 -37.29 0.67
C GLY A 463 -12.86 -36.10 0.54
N VAL A 464 -13.39 -34.87 0.59
CA VAL A 464 -12.62 -33.65 0.31
C VAL A 464 -12.18 -32.93 1.59
N PHE A 465 -12.78 -33.23 2.75
CA PHE A 465 -12.60 -32.39 3.92
C PHE A 465 -12.81 -33.09 5.27
N GLU A 466 -11.85 -32.93 6.20
CA GLU A 466 -11.98 -33.28 7.61
C GLU A 466 -11.80 -32.01 8.45
N LEU A 467 -12.87 -31.25 8.67
CA LEU A 467 -12.88 -30.31 9.78
C LEU A 467 -13.00 -31.13 11.08
N PRO A 468 -12.12 -30.94 12.07
CA PRO A 468 -12.53 -31.27 13.41
C PRO A 468 -13.77 -30.45 13.70
N VAL A 469 -14.79 -31.18 14.12
CA VAL A 469 -16.03 -30.68 14.69
C VAL A 469 -15.73 -29.52 15.64
N ILE A 470 -16.72 -28.63 15.84
CA ILE A 470 -16.82 -27.71 16.98
C ILE A 470 -16.69 -28.54 18.28
N SER A 471 -15.48 -28.98 18.59
CA SER A 471 -15.14 -29.90 19.67
C SER A 471 -14.31 -29.16 20.68
N ILE A 472 -14.61 -29.43 21.94
CA ILE A 472 -13.84 -28.91 23.07
C ILE A 472 -12.45 -29.54 22.96
N ALA A 473 -11.41 -28.71 22.98
CA ALA A 473 -10.04 -29.21 22.96
C ALA A 473 -9.78 -30.12 24.17
N ASP A 474 -9.13 -31.27 23.95
CA ASP A 474 -8.75 -32.15 25.04
C ASP A 474 -7.69 -31.46 25.91
N MET A 475 -7.83 -31.57 27.23
CA MET A 475 -6.87 -31.04 28.20
C MET A 475 -5.45 -31.57 27.96
N VAL A 476 -5.30 -32.82 27.49
CA VAL A 476 -3.98 -33.38 27.16
C VAL A 476 -3.38 -32.67 25.95
N GLU A 477 -4.20 -32.33 24.96
CA GLU A 477 -3.79 -31.59 23.76
C GLU A 477 -3.41 -30.16 24.13
N LEU A 478 -4.25 -29.47 24.91
CA LEU A 478 -4.00 -28.12 25.41
C LEU A 478 -2.69 -28.03 26.21
N GLN A 479 -2.45 -28.99 27.11
CA GLN A 479 -1.22 -29.03 27.91
C GLN A 479 0.06 -29.10 27.06
N ARG A 480 0.01 -29.74 25.88
CA ARG A 480 1.16 -29.80 24.95
C ARG A 480 1.43 -28.47 24.25
N MET A 481 0.48 -27.55 24.27
CA MET A 481 0.60 -26.23 23.64
C MET A 481 1.09 -25.15 24.60
N ILE A 482 1.24 -25.46 25.90
CA ILE A 482 1.59 -24.48 26.94
C ILE A 482 3.11 -24.27 27.04
N THR A 483 3.53 -23.00 27.05
CA THR A 483 4.91 -22.59 27.27
C THR A 483 5.00 -21.76 28.56
N PRO A 484 5.79 -22.18 29.56
CA PRO A 484 5.86 -21.48 30.85
C PRO A 484 6.53 -20.09 30.72
N ASP A 485 7.44 -19.95 29.78
CA ASP A 485 8.21 -18.74 29.48
C ASP A 485 7.98 -18.28 28.04
N PHE A 486 8.43 -17.06 27.74
CA PHE A 486 8.45 -16.56 26.36
C PHE A 486 9.45 -17.35 25.55
N VAL A 487 8.96 -18.01 24.49
CA VAL A 487 9.79 -18.78 23.55
C VAL A 487 9.61 -18.24 22.13
N PRO A 488 10.61 -18.37 21.24
CA PRO A 488 10.46 -18.04 19.83
C PRO A 488 9.23 -18.71 19.21
N VAL A 489 8.58 -18.05 18.24
CA VAL A 489 7.43 -18.63 17.51
C VAL A 489 7.74 -20.02 16.93
N ASP A 490 8.96 -20.21 16.42
CA ASP A 490 9.43 -21.48 15.84
C ASP A 490 9.45 -22.64 16.86
N ASP A 491 9.52 -22.34 18.15
CA ASP A 491 9.54 -23.30 19.25
C ASP A 491 8.13 -23.61 19.78
N LEU A 492 7.09 -22.93 19.29
CA LEU A 492 5.70 -23.23 19.64
C LEU A 492 5.22 -24.56 19.03
N SER A 493 4.11 -25.09 19.55
CA SER A 493 3.37 -26.16 18.86
C SER A 493 3.06 -25.75 17.41
N VAL A 494 3.21 -26.69 16.45
CA VAL A 494 2.91 -26.48 15.02
C VAL A 494 1.52 -25.87 14.81
N ILE A 495 0.55 -26.26 15.64
CA ILE A 495 -0.82 -25.71 15.63
C ILE A 495 -0.83 -24.20 15.84
N LEU A 496 -0.03 -23.70 16.79
CA LEU A 496 0.05 -22.28 17.15
C LEU A 496 0.88 -21.45 16.17
N GLN A 497 1.62 -22.10 15.27
CA GLN A 497 2.40 -21.45 14.19
C GLN A 497 1.58 -21.23 12.91
N ASP A 498 0.35 -21.76 12.86
CA ASP A 498 -0.50 -21.71 11.67
C ASP A 498 -1.28 -20.40 11.55
N TRP A 499 -2.07 -20.26 10.49
CA TRP A 499 -3.00 -19.16 10.31
C TRP A 499 -4.24 -19.32 11.19
N PHE A 500 -4.66 -18.23 11.80
CA PHE A 500 -5.90 -18.19 12.58
C PHE A 500 -6.82 -17.12 12.02
N TYR A 501 -8.09 -17.45 11.88
CA TYR A 501 -9.11 -16.45 11.63
C TYR A 501 -9.44 -15.70 12.91
N ILE A 502 -9.61 -14.40 12.77
CA ILE A 502 -10.14 -13.52 13.78
C ILE A 502 -11.66 -13.70 13.77
N TYR A 503 -12.25 -14.02 14.92
CA TYR A 503 -13.71 -14.08 15.04
C TYR A 503 -14.27 -12.96 15.92
N HIS A 504 -13.44 -12.36 16.78
CA HIS A 504 -13.80 -11.20 17.60
C HIS A 504 -12.54 -10.45 18.06
N SER A 505 -12.70 -9.18 18.38
CA SER A 505 -11.63 -8.34 18.90
C SER A 505 -12.20 -7.20 19.74
N GLY A 506 -11.38 -6.69 20.66
CA GLY A 506 -11.81 -5.62 21.57
C GLY A 506 -10.68 -5.14 22.46
N THR A 507 -11.06 -4.36 23.48
CA THR A 507 -10.14 -3.88 24.50
C THR A 507 -10.59 -4.34 25.88
N MET A 508 -9.62 -4.55 26.78
CA MET A 508 -9.87 -4.88 28.17
C MET A 508 -8.91 -4.13 29.08
N VAL A 509 -9.31 -3.92 30.34
CA VAL A 509 -8.43 -3.35 31.36
C VAL A 509 -7.92 -4.50 32.25
N LYS A 510 -6.61 -4.70 32.28
CA LYS A 510 -5.93 -5.69 33.14
C LYS A 510 -4.87 -4.96 33.94
N GLU A 511 -4.91 -5.09 35.27
CA GLU A 511 -3.92 -4.49 36.18
C GLU A 511 -3.77 -2.95 36.04
N GLY A 512 -4.82 -2.27 35.57
CA GLY A 512 -4.83 -0.81 35.36
C GLY A 512 -4.28 -0.37 34.00
N GLU A 513 -3.78 -1.29 33.17
CA GLU A 513 -3.37 -1.04 31.79
C GLU A 513 -4.47 -1.47 30.80
N ILE A 514 -4.57 -0.76 29.68
CA ILE A 514 -5.49 -1.11 28.58
C ILE A 514 -4.75 -2.06 27.64
N PHE A 515 -5.33 -3.23 27.42
CA PHE A 515 -4.86 -4.22 26.47
C PHE A 515 -5.86 -4.35 25.33
N SER A 516 -5.37 -4.52 24.12
CA SER A 516 -6.15 -5.05 23.01
C SER A 516 -6.17 -6.58 23.10
N PHE A 517 -7.28 -7.19 22.72
CA PHE A 517 -7.36 -8.64 22.56
C PHE A 517 -7.92 -9.00 21.20
N ILE A 518 -7.42 -10.09 20.64
CA ILE A 518 -7.93 -10.69 19.41
C ILE A 518 -8.28 -12.14 19.71
N LEU A 519 -9.50 -12.53 19.41
CA LEU A 519 -9.97 -13.89 19.55
C LEU A 519 -9.87 -14.63 18.22
N LEU A 520 -9.21 -15.78 18.29
CA LEU A 520 -8.64 -16.49 17.17
C LEU A 520 -9.16 -17.93 17.11
N LYS A 521 -9.51 -18.35 15.90
CA LYS A 521 -9.94 -19.72 15.61
C LYS A 521 -9.33 -20.18 14.29
N ASN A 522 -8.71 -21.35 14.32
CA ASN A 522 -8.40 -22.08 13.11
C ASN A 522 -9.50 -23.14 12.92
N PRO A 523 -10.19 -23.20 11.78
CA PRO A 523 -11.25 -24.18 11.51
C PRO A 523 -10.78 -25.64 11.65
N TYR A 524 -9.48 -25.90 11.48
CA TYR A 524 -8.86 -27.23 11.53
C TYR A 524 -8.36 -27.66 12.90
N TYR A 525 -8.46 -26.81 13.93
CA TYR A 525 -7.96 -27.15 15.26
C TYR A 525 -9.02 -26.83 16.31
N SER A 526 -9.15 -27.68 17.32
CA SER A 526 -10.12 -27.50 18.41
C SER A 526 -9.96 -26.20 19.22
N PRO A 527 -8.75 -25.75 19.61
CA PRO A 527 -8.59 -24.65 20.56
C PRO A 527 -9.13 -23.30 20.09
N ARG A 528 -9.77 -22.58 21.02
CA ARG A 528 -10.09 -21.14 20.93
C ARG A 528 -8.98 -20.35 21.60
N ILE A 529 -8.41 -19.40 20.86
CA ILE A 529 -7.21 -18.70 21.30
C ILE A 529 -7.55 -17.23 21.57
N ALA A 530 -7.08 -16.69 22.69
CA ALA A 530 -7.04 -15.25 22.93
C ALA A 530 -5.61 -14.75 22.83
N LEU A 531 -5.36 -13.85 21.87
CA LEU A 531 -4.10 -13.12 21.74
C LEU A 531 -4.22 -11.79 22.49
N LEU A 532 -3.39 -11.57 23.51
CA LEU A 532 -3.31 -10.32 24.25
C LEU A 532 -2.18 -9.44 23.74
N LEU A 533 -2.49 -8.17 23.51
CA LEU A 533 -1.62 -7.17 22.90
C LEU A 533 -1.66 -5.88 23.75
N ARG A 534 -0.52 -5.23 23.95
CA ARG A 534 -0.45 -3.88 24.54
C ARG A 534 -0.57 -2.80 23.47
N SER A 535 -0.19 -3.12 22.24
CA SER A 535 -0.33 -2.30 21.05
C SER A 535 -1.78 -2.29 20.53
N GLN A 536 -2.15 -1.20 19.86
CA GLN A 536 -3.44 -1.09 19.17
C GLN A 536 -3.22 -1.29 17.67
N PHE A 537 -3.95 -2.24 17.10
CA PHE A 537 -4.06 -2.40 15.66
C PHE A 537 -5.25 -1.61 15.14
N SER A 538 -5.25 -1.29 13.84
CA SER A 538 -6.42 -0.69 13.21
C SER A 538 -7.62 -1.63 13.32
N SER A 539 -8.84 -1.08 13.49
CA SER A 539 -10.09 -1.85 13.52
C SER A 539 -10.26 -2.72 12.27
N TYR A 540 -9.72 -2.26 11.14
CA TYR A 540 -9.69 -3.00 9.89
C TYR A 540 -8.84 -4.26 9.98
N ASP A 541 -7.60 -4.17 10.50
CA ASP A 541 -6.68 -5.31 10.59
C ASP A 541 -7.20 -6.41 11.51
N ILE A 542 -7.96 -6.05 12.55
CA ILE A 542 -8.51 -6.97 13.56
C ILE A 542 -9.99 -7.31 13.35
N SER A 543 -10.51 -7.09 12.15
CA SER A 543 -11.91 -7.38 11.81
C SER A 543 -12.18 -8.89 11.69
N PRO A 544 -13.40 -9.37 12.05
CA PRO A 544 -13.77 -10.77 11.90
C PRO A 544 -13.63 -11.28 10.46
N GLY A 545 -13.23 -12.54 10.29
CA GLY A 545 -12.97 -13.15 8.97
C GLY A 545 -11.54 -12.94 8.46
N ARG A 546 -10.80 -11.92 8.92
CA ARG A 546 -9.38 -11.80 8.58
C ARG A 546 -8.58 -12.90 9.24
N GLN A 547 -7.47 -13.28 8.63
CA GLN A 547 -6.51 -14.20 9.21
C GLN A 547 -5.32 -13.44 9.76
N ILE A 548 -4.73 -13.97 10.83
CA ILE A 548 -3.48 -13.51 11.42
C ILE A 548 -2.55 -14.69 11.62
N LYS A 549 -1.26 -14.43 11.45
CA LYS A 549 -0.17 -15.33 11.83
C LYS A 549 0.93 -14.51 12.50
N ILE A 550 1.46 -15.01 13.62
CA ILE A 550 2.67 -14.45 14.22
C ILE A 550 3.85 -14.98 13.40
N PHE A 551 4.62 -14.09 12.79
CA PHE A 551 5.70 -14.44 11.87
C PHE A 551 7.05 -14.53 12.58
N GLU A 552 7.31 -13.60 13.49
CA GLU A 552 8.55 -13.51 14.25
C GLU A 552 8.23 -12.97 15.64
N GLY A 553 8.99 -13.35 16.66
CA GLY A 553 8.84 -12.85 18.03
C GLY A 553 8.89 -13.95 19.07
N ASN A 554 8.70 -13.56 20.33
CA ASN A 554 8.60 -14.48 21.45
C ASN A 554 7.17 -14.50 22.00
N VAL A 555 6.65 -15.70 22.25
CA VAL A 555 5.28 -15.94 22.66
C VAL A 555 5.26 -16.83 23.90
N LYS A 556 4.38 -16.49 24.83
CA LYS A 556 4.05 -17.29 25.99
C LYS A 556 2.60 -17.77 25.87
N THR A 557 2.36 -19.06 26.05
CA THR A 557 1.02 -19.64 26.01
C THR A 557 0.64 -20.23 27.36
N SER A 558 -0.60 -20.00 27.78
CA SER A 558 -1.09 -20.50 29.08
C SER A 558 -2.56 -20.88 29.01
N ILE A 559 -2.99 -21.77 29.91
CA ILE A 559 -4.42 -22.02 30.14
C ILE A 559 -4.95 -20.84 30.97
N PRO A 560 -5.94 -20.09 30.49
CA PRO A 560 -6.42 -18.90 31.17
C PRO A 560 -7.10 -19.26 32.49
N LYS A 561 -6.88 -18.45 33.53
CA LYS A 561 -7.62 -18.59 34.81
C LYS A 561 -9.12 -18.30 34.65
N VAL A 562 -9.46 -17.43 33.71
CA VAL A 562 -10.83 -17.09 33.33
C VAL A 562 -11.05 -17.64 31.92
N SER A 563 -11.92 -18.63 31.78
CA SER A 563 -12.19 -19.29 30.50
C SER A 563 -13.02 -18.46 29.52
N THR A 564 -13.18 -17.16 29.77
CA THR A 564 -13.96 -16.26 28.92
C THR A 564 -13.34 -14.88 28.81
N VAL A 565 -13.40 -14.27 27.62
CA VAL A 565 -13.05 -12.88 27.33
C VAL A 565 -14.23 -12.23 26.59
N ASP A 566 -14.77 -11.13 27.12
CA ASP A 566 -15.96 -10.45 26.57
C ASP A 566 -17.19 -11.40 26.39
N GLY A 567 -17.27 -12.39 27.27
CA GLY A 567 -18.29 -13.44 27.23
C GLY A 567 -18.12 -14.43 26.07
N TYR A 568 -16.97 -14.45 25.39
CA TYR A 568 -16.57 -15.52 24.47
C TYR A 568 -15.67 -16.51 25.19
N PRO A 569 -15.88 -17.82 25.03
CA PRO A 569 -15.05 -18.82 25.66
C PRO A 569 -13.66 -18.89 25.01
N ILE A 570 -12.64 -19.15 25.82
CA ILE A 570 -11.24 -19.24 25.40
C ILE A 570 -10.56 -20.45 26.06
N ASP A 571 -9.71 -21.15 25.31
CA ASP A 571 -9.01 -22.36 25.76
C ASP A 571 -7.52 -22.08 26.02
N ILE A 572 -6.91 -21.22 25.20
CA ILE A 572 -5.50 -20.82 25.30
C ILE A 572 -5.41 -19.29 25.32
N LEU A 573 -4.57 -18.78 26.21
CA LEU A 573 -4.12 -17.40 26.24
C LEU A 573 -2.72 -17.31 25.66
N MET A 574 -2.54 -16.50 24.62
CA MET A 574 -1.25 -16.15 24.01
C MET A 574 -0.88 -14.73 24.41
N GLU A 575 0.28 -14.58 25.04
CA GLU A 575 0.91 -13.30 25.37
C GLU A 575 2.18 -13.15 24.53
N VAL A 576 2.39 -11.97 23.95
CA VAL A 576 3.52 -11.69 23.03
C VAL A 576 4.50 -10.68 23.63
N GLU A 577 5.78 -10.85 23.30
CA GLU A 577 6.81 -9.85 23.62
C GLU A 577 6.88 -8.79 22.50
N GLU A 578 6.07 -7.74 22.61
CA GLU A 578 5.75 -6.85 21.49
C GLU A 578 6.93 -6.16 20.80
N LYS A 579 8.01 -5.83 21.51
CA LYS A 579 9.12 -5.04 20.94
C LYS A 579 9.81 -5.69 19.74
N ASN A 580 9.66 -6.99 19.58
CA ASN A 580 10.30 -7.78 18.51
C ASN A 580 9.29 -8.68 17.76
N THR A 581 7.99 -8.50 17.95
CA THR A 581 6.98 -9.41 17.38
C THR A 581 6.37 -8.85 16.10
N LYS A 582 6.46 -9.61 15.01
CA LYS A 582 5.91 -9.26 13.70
C LYS A 582 4.69 -10.11 13.38
N TYR A 583 3.68 -9.50 12.78
CA TYR A 583 2.43 -10.14 12.44
C TYR A 583 2.18 -10.07 10.94
N ILE A 584 1.65 -11.14 10.38
CA ILE A 584 1.09 -11.11 9.03
C ILE A 584 -0.42 -11.22 9.16
N PHE A 585 -1.12 -10.24 8.61
CA PHE A 585 -2.56 -10.27 8.44
C PHE A 585 -2.89 -10.61 6.99
N ARG A 586 -3.87 -11.48 6.78
CA ARG A 586 -4.39 -11.82 5.45
C ARG A 586 -5.89 -11.58 5.42
N GLY A 587 -6.37 -10.97 4.34
CA GLY A 587 -7.80 -10.82 4.05
C GLY A 587 -8.09 -11.27 2.62
N PRO A 588 -9.35 -11.14 2.17
CA PRO A 588 -9.76 -11.49 0.81
C PRO A 588 -9.10 -10.62 -0.26
N PHE A 589 -8.53 -9.47 0.12
CA PHE A 589 -7.95 -8.48 -0.78
C PHE A 589 -6.42 -8.33 -0.62
N GLY A 590 -5.73 -9.28 0.00
CA GLY A 590 -4.26 -9.29 0.08
C GLY A 590 -3.68 -9.62 1.45
N MET A 591 -2.37 -9.42 1.59
CA MET A 591 -1.59 -9.71 2.80
C MET A 591 -0.87 -8.45 3.27
N LYS A 592 -0.88 -8.19 4.57
CA LYS A 592 -0.21 -7.05 5.21
C LYS A 592 0.73 -7.57 6.29
N LEU A 593 2.01 -7.27 6.16
CA LEU A 593 3.00 -7.46 7.22
C LEU A 593 3.00 -6.22 8.11
N ILE A 594 2.78 -6.40 9.42
CA ILE A 594 2.91 -5.35 10.42
C ILE A 594 4.14 -5.69 11.27
N LEU A 595 5.11 -4.76 11.24
CA LEU A 595 6.42 -4.88 11.88
C LEU A 595 6.42 -4.38 13.33
#